data_AF-A0A530AD31-F1
#
_entry.id   AF-A0A530AD31-F1
#
_cell.length_a   1.000
_cell.length_b   1.000
_cell.length_c   1.000
_cell.angle_alpha   90.00
_cell.angle_beta   90.00
_cell.angle_gamma   90.00
#
_symmetry.space_group_name_H-M   'P 1'
#
loop_
_entity.id
_entity.type
_entity.pdbx_description
1 polymer ?
#
loop_
_entity_poly.entity_id
_entity_poly.type
_entity_poly.pdbx_seq_one_letter_code
_entity_poly.pdbx_strand_id
1 'polypeptide(L)' 'EGKTVVVTGAGGGLGSAIVELMAERGARIVGCDQSAEALVSPHIASRHVFNLLDRASIEAAIPALLDQDGVPDIL' A
#
# COMPACT_ATOMS: atom_id res chain seq x y z
N GLU A 1 5.80 -0.62 -15.73
CA GLU A 1 4.42 -0.28 -16.09
C GLU A 1 3.49 -1.50 -15.93
N GLY A 2 2.28 -1.27 -15.43
CA GLY A 2 1.23 -2.30 -15.31
C GLY A 2 1.35 -3.27 -14.13
N LYS A 3 2.34 -3.05 -13.25
CA LYS A 3 2.57 -3.88 -12.05
C LYS A 3 1.83 -3.31 -10.85
N THR A 4 1.25 -4.17 -10.02
CA THR A 4 0.64 -3.77 -8.75
C THR A 4 1.68 -3.85 -7.65
N VAL A 5 1.92 -2.73 -6.98
CA VAL A 5 2.90 -2.60 -5.90
C VAL A 5 2.16 -2.27 -4.62
N VAL A 6 2.31 -3.10 -3.60
CA VAL A 6 1.86 -2.79 -2.25
C VAL A 6 3.02 -2.13 -1.52
N VAL A 7 2.75 -1.04 -0.82
CA VAL A 7 3.74 -0.34 0.00
C VAL A 7 3.22 -0.26 1.43
N THR A 8 3.89 -0.93 2.36
CA THR A 8 3.59 -0.78 3.79
C THR A 8 4.34 0.40 4.40
N GLY A 9 3.67 1.17 5.26
CA GLY A 9 4.18 2.46 5.73
C GLY A 9 4.19 3.53 4.63
N ALA A 10 3.24 3.46 3.69
CA ALA A 10 3.19 4.31 2.50
C ALA A 10 3.05 5.81 2.78
N GLY A 11 2.61 6.18 3.99
CA GLY A 11 2.55 7.58 4.42
C GLY A 11 3.82 8.08 5.13
N GLY A 12 4.76 7.19 5.47
CA GLY A 12 6.03 7.53 6.11
C GLY A 12 7.10 8.00 5.13
N GLY A 13 8.21 8.55 5.63
CA GLY A 13 9.21 9.24 4.79
C GLY A 13 9.85 8.39 3.66
N LEU A 14 10.19 7.12 3.91
CA LEU A 14 10.66 6.23 2.83
C LEU A 14 9.51 5.67 2.00
N GLY A 15 8.38 5.35 2.63
CA GLY A 15 7.21 4.81 1.94
C GLY A 15 6.68 5.79 0.88
N SER A 16 6.57 7.08 1.21
CA SER A 16 6.12 8.09 0.26
C SER A 16 7.07 8.24 -0.94
N ALA A 17 8.38 8.20 -0.71
CA ALA A 17 9.38 8.22 -1.78
C ALA A 17 9.28 6.97 -2.69
N ILE A 18 9.00 5.79 -2.12
CA ILE A 18 8.76 4.56 -2.89
C ILE A 18 7.47 4.68 -3.71
N VAL A 19 6.40 5.21 -3.12
CA VAL A 19 5.13 5.48 -3.81
C VAL A 19 5.36 6.37 -5.03
N GLU A 20 6.04 7.50 -4.87
CA GLU A 20 6.35 8.42 -5.96
C GLU A 20 7.18 7.72 -7.06
N LEU A 21 8.29 7.09 -6.69
CA LEU A 21 9.19 6.43 -7.63
C LEU A 21 8.51 5.32 -8.44
N MET A 22 7.68 4.50 -7.80
CA MET A 22 7.00 3.40 -8.48
C MET A 22 5.84 3.91 -9.35
N ALA A 23 5.14 4.96 -8.91
CA ALA A 23 4.11 5.61 -9.71
C ALA A 23 4.69 6.23 -10.99
N GLU A 24 5.85 6.90 -10.91
CA GLU A 24 6.58 7.42 -12.07
C GLU A 24 6.95 6.33 -13.09
N ARG A 25 7.12 5.07 -12.63
CA ARG A 25 7.38 3.89 -13.47
C ARG A 25 6.11 3.24 -14.02
N GLY A 26 4.96 3.87 -13.83
CA GLY A 26 3.65 3.40 -14.27
C GLY A 26 3.14 2.18 -13.49
N ALA A 27 3.53 2.04 -12.22
CA ALA A 27 2.95 1.03 -11.35
C ALA A 27 1.61 1.50 -10.77
N ARG A 28 0.71 0.55 -10.50
CA ARG A 28 -0.49 0.77 -9.70
C ARG A 28 -0.13 0.60 -8.24
N ILE A 29 -0.32 1.64 -7.43
CA ILE A 29 0.11 1.65 -6.03
C ILE A 29 -1.04 1.34 -5.09
N VAL A 30 -0.84 0.34 -4.23
CA VAL A 30 -1.68 0.02 -3.07
C VAL A 30 -0.94 0.48 -1.83
N GLY A 31 -1.45 1.51 -1.16
CA GLY A 31 -0.84 2.09 0.02
C GLY A 31 -1.39 1.48 1.30
N CYS A 32 -0.50 1.06 2.20
CA CYS A 32 -0.85 0.53 3.50
C CYS A 32 -0.19 1.34 4.60
N ASP A 33 -0.93 1.71 5.63
CA ASP A 33 -0.40 2.40 6.81
C ASP A 33 -1.29 2.13 8.04
N GLN A 34 -0.85 2.51 9.23
CA GLN A 34 -1.67 2.40 10.44
C GLN A 34 -2.71 3.53 10.55
N SER A 35 -2.57 4.58 9.75
CA SER A 35 -3.43 5.77 9.76
C SER A 35 -3.86 6.14 8.33
N ALA A 36 -5.17 6.34 8.14
CA ALA A 36 -5.70 6.80 6.85
C ALA A 36 -5.18 8.20 6.50
N GLU A 37 -4.96 9.02 7.52
CA GLU A 37 -4.46 10.39 7.42
C GLU A 37 -3.02 10.46 6.90
N ALA A 38 -2.25 9.36 6.97
CA ALA A 38 -0.91 9.27 6.40
C ALA A 38 -0.94 8.96 4.89
N LEU A 39 -2.00 8.33 4.38
CA LEU A 39 -2.13 7.88 2.98
C LEU A 39 -2.62 8.99 2.02
N VAL A 40 -1.97 10.15 2.07
CA VAL A 40 -2.39 11.37 1.35
C VAL A 40 -1.88 11.46 -0.09
N SER A 41 -0.89 10.65 -0.47
CA SER A 41 -0.32 10.72 -1.81
C SER A 41 -1.39 10.51 -2.89
N PRO A 42 -1.44 11.35 -3.93
CA PRO A 42 -2.40 11.21 -5.02
C PRO A 42 -2.12 9.98 -5.90
N HIS A 43 -0.91 9.41 -5.80
CA HIS A 43 -0.51 8.23 -6.55
C HIS A 43 -1.04 6.91 -5.96
N ILE A 44 -1.58 6.95 -4.75
CA ILE A 44 -2.15 5.77 -4.09
C ILE A 44 -3.55 5.49 -4.66
N ALA A 45 -3.65 4.40 -5.42
CA ALA A 45 -4.87 3.95 -6.08
C ALA A 45 -5.83 3.19 -5.14
N SER A 46 -5.28 2.49 -4.14
CA SER A 46 -6.04 1.76 -3.13
C SER A 46 -5.39 1.93 -1.76
N ARG A 47 -6.19 2.00 -0.70
CA ARG A 47 -5.75 2.31 0.67
C ARG A 47 -6.22 1.23 1.63
N HIS A 48 -5.28 0.64 2.38
CA HIS A 48 -5.58 -0.29 3.47
C HIS A 48 -5.01 0.25 4.77
N VAL A 49 -5.81 0.23 5.82
CA VAL A 49 -5.39 0.73 7.14
C VAL A 49 -5.34 -0.44 8.11
N PHE A 50 -4.14 -0.76 8.56
CA PHE A 50 -3.89 -1.84 9.52
C PHE A 50 -2.56 -1.64 10.24
N ASN A 51 -2.41 -2.29 11.39
CA ASN A 51 -1.19 -2.18 12.19
C ASN A 51 -0.25 -3.36 11.88
N LEU A 52 0.91 -3.07 11.27
CA LEU A 52 1.95 -4.07 10.99
C LEU A 52 2.57 -4.71 12.25
N LEU A 53 2.43 -4.08 13.41
CA LEU A 53 2.91 -4.63 14.68
C LEU A 53 1.89 -5.58 15.33
N ASP A 54 0.67 -5.67 14.78
CA ASP A 54 -0.38 -6.56 15.25
C ASP A 54 -0.64 -7.67 14.22
N ARG A 55 -0.30 -8.90 14.60
CA ARG A 55 -0.50 -10.09 13.77
C ARG A 55 -1.97 -10.30 13.38
N ALA A 56 -2.90 -10.09 14.30
CA ALA A 56 -4.32 -10.29 14.01
C ALA A 56 -4.83 -9.25 13.01
N SER A 57 -4.33 -8.01 13.12
CA SER A 57 -4.60 -6.94 12.16
C SER A 57 -4.09 -7.28 10.75
N ILE A 58 -2.87 -7.82 10.63
CA ILE A 58 -2.32 -8.28 9.35
C ILE A 58 -3.15 -9.43 8.77
N GLU A 59 -3.47 -10.44 9.58
CA GLU A 59 -4.24 -11.62 9.13
C GLU A 59 -5.63 -11.23 8.59
N ALA A 60 -6.27 -10.22 9.19
CA ALA A 60 -7.53 -9.67 8.69
C ALA A 60 -7.36 -8.82 7.42
N ALA A 61 -6.24 -8.11 7.26
CA ALA A 61 -5.99 -7.23 6.12
C ALA A 61 -5.63 -7.99 4.84
N ILE A 62 -4.96 -9.15 4.95
CA ILE A 62 -4.56 -9.98 3.79
C ILE A 62 -5.75 -10.31 2.87
N PRO A 63 -6.85 -10.93 3.34
CA PRO A 63 -7.97 -11.25 2.45
C PRO A 63 -8.62 -10.00 1.86
N ALA A 64 -8.76 -8.92 2.64
CA ALA A 64 -9.32 -7.66 2.14
C ALA A 64 -8.48 -7.05 1.00
N LEU A 65 -7.15 -7.07 1.14
CA LEU A 65 -6.22 -6.61 0.10
C LEU A 65 -6.32 -7.51 -1.14
N LEU A 66 -6.29 -8.83 -0.97
CA LEU A 66 -6.35 -9.76 -2.10
C LEU A 66 -7.68 -9.68 -2.86
N ASP A 67 -8.80 -9.53 -2.15
CA ASP A 67 -10.13 -9.41 -2.75
C ASP A 67 -10.29 -8.10 -3.53
N GLN A 68 -9.74 -7.00 -3.02
CA GLN A 68 -9.88 -5.67 -3.62
C GLN A 68 -8.84 -5.40 -4.72
N ASP A 69 -7.59 -5.81 -4.50
CA ASP A 69 -6.44 -5.39 -5.30
C ASP A 69 -5.74 -6.54 -6.02
N GLY A 70 -6.09 -7.79 -5.71
CA GLY A 70 -5.43 -8.98 -6.24
C GLY A 70 -4.09 -9.27 -5.60
N VAL A 71 -3.38 -10.27 -6.14
CA VAL A 71 -2.03 -10.62 -5.69
C VAL A 71 -1.05 -9.55 -6.18
N PRO A 72 -0.27 -8.91 -5.28
CA PRO A 72 0.71 -7.90 -5.69
C PRO A 72 1.91 -8.54 -6.40
N ASP A 73 2.48 -7.81 -7.35
CA ASP A 73 3.75 -8.18 -7.98
C ASP A 73 4.95 -7.87 -7.09
N ILE A 74 4.83 -6.82 -6.26
CA ILE A 74 5.86 -6.32 -5.34
C ILE A 74 5.19 -5.92 -4.03
N LEU A 75 5.79 -6.30 -2.90
CA LEU A 75 5.40 -5.95 -1.53
C LEU A 75 6.60 -5.36 -0.78
#